data_AF-A0A2X3EF92-F1
#
_entry.id   AF-A0A2X3EF92-F1
#
_cell.length_a   1.000
_cell.length_b   1.000
_cell.length_c   1.000
_cell.angle_alpha   90.00
_cell.angle_beta   90.00
_cell.angle_gamma   90.00
#
_symmetry.space_group_name_H-M   'P 1'
#
loop_
_entity.id
_entity.type
_entity.pdbx_description
1 polymer ?
#
loop_
_entity_poly.entity_id
_entity_poly.type
_entity_poly.pdbx_seq_one_letter_code
_entity_poly.pdbx_strand_id
1 'polypeptide(L)'
;MLALSDAADTAKGVGIEVFSSPDGSTEGTQLTFDKQSKTAVSQADENGDIAFNFIADLKSDSSQDVTAGNINATANIDIVYE
;
A
#
# COMPACT_ATOMS: atom_id res chain seq x y z
N MET A 1 0.56 8.75 0.90
CA MET A 1 1.56 8.05 0.09
C MET A 1 2.70 7.62 0.99
N LEU A 2 3.21 6.40 0.83
CA LEU A 2 4.39 5.92 1.52
C LEU A 2 5.64 6.50 0.87
N ALA A 3 6.52 7.07 1.69
CA ALA A 3 7.80 7.59 1.22
C ALA A 3 8.77 6.44 0.92
N LEU A 4 9.65 6.66 -0.06
CA LEU A 4 10.75 5.75 -0.36
C LEU A 4 11.85 5.86 0.72
N SER A 5 12.62 4.80 0.87
CA SER A 5 13.77 4.71 1.78
C SER A 5 14.79 5.78 1.43
N ASP A 6 15.30 6.50 2.42
CA ASP A 6 16.27 7.57 2.16
C ASP A 6 17.68 7.00 1.93
N ALA A 7 18.07 6.94 0.66
CA ALA A 7 19.41 6.56 0.20
C ALA A 7 19.85 7.49 -0.94
N ALA A 8 21.16 7.55 -1.17
CA ALA A 8 21.76 8.46 -2.15
C ALA A 8 21.28 8.19 -3.59
N ASP A 9 20.91 6.95 -3.89
CA ASP A 9 20.43 6.47 -5.19
C ASP A 9 18.91 6.32 -5.25
N THR A 10 18.17 6.77 -4.24
CA THR A 10 16.69 6.69 -4.22
C THR A 10 16.05 7.66 -5.22
N ALA A 11 15.06 7.16 -5.98
CA ALA A 11 14.24 7.98 -6.87
C ALA A 11 13.54 9.12 -6.10
N LYS A 12 13.46 10.32 -6.69
CA LYS A 12 12.73 11.46 -6.09
C LYS A 12 11.47 11.78 -6.90
N GLY A 13 10.53 12.48 -6.26
CA GLY A 13 9.25 12.88 -6.87
C GLY A 13 8.23 11.74 -7.03
N VAL A 14 8.47 10.60 -6.40
CA VAL A 14 7.55 9.44 -6.41
C VAL A 14 7.42 8.85 -5.01
N GLY A 15 6.30 8.18 -4.77
CA GLY A 15 6.12 7.28 -3.63
C GLY A 15 5.11 6.19 -3.95
N ILE A 16 4.68 5.44 -2.94
CA ILE A 16 3.79 4.29 -3.13
C ILE A 16 2.42 4.59 -2.54
N GLU A 17 1.37 4.38 -3.34
CA GLU A 17 0.00 4.30 -2.86
C GLU A 17 -0.37 2.83 -2.66
N VAL A 18 -1.11 2.55 -1.58
CA VAL A 18 -1.58 1.20 -1.28
C VAL A 18 -3.10 1.23 -1.19
N PHE A 19 -3.73 0.21 -1.74
CA PHE A 19 -5.18 0.06 -1.79
C PHE A 19 -5.55 -1.30 -1.21
N SER A 20 -6.64 -1.37 -0.46
CA SER A 20 -7.25 -2.64 -0.10
C SER A 20 -8.15 -3.15 -1.22
N SER A 21 -8.06 -4.45 -1.53
CA SER A 21 -8.89 -5.11 -2.54
C SER A 21 -9.51 -6.39 -1.94
N PRO A 22 -10.65 -6.28 -1.23
CA PRO A 22 -11.24 -7.44 -0.55
C PRO A 22 -11.60 -8.59 -1.50
N ASP A 23 -11.96 -8.28 -2.75
CA ASP A 23 -12.35 -9.25 -3.77
C ASP A 23 -11.19 -9.69 -4.68
N GLY A 24 -9.98 -9.17 -4.45
CA GLY A 24 -8.82 -9.45 -5.30
C GLY A 24 -8.89 -8.82 -6.69
N SER A 25 -9.80 -7.86 -6.91
CA SER A 25 -9.85 -7.06 -8.14
C SER A 25 -8.64 -6.14 -8.27
N THR A 26 -8.45 -5.59 -9.48
CA THR A 26 -7.41 -4.59 -9.77
C THR A 26 -7.79 -3.17 -9.34
N GLU A 27 -9.00 -3.00 -8.80
CA GLU A 27 -9.47 -1.75 -8.23
C GLU A 27 -9.53 -1.90 -6.70
N GLY A 28 -9.39 -0.80 -5.97
CA GLY A 28 -9.32 -0.88 -4.52
C GLY A 28 -9.64 0.43 -3.83
N THR A 29 -9.88 0.34 -2.53
CA THR A 29 -10.04 1.54 -1.69
C THR A 29 -8.67 1.99 -1.21
N GLN A 30 -8.30 3.23 -1.48
CA GLN A 30 -7.01 3.78 -1.07
C GLN A 30 -6.87 3.77 0.44
N LEU A 31 -5.73 3.24 0.92
CA LEU A 31 -5.35 3.28 2.31
C LEU A 31 -4.55 4.55 2.60
N THR A 32 -4.88 5.18 3.71
CA THR A 32 -4.09 6.28 4.26
C THR A 32 -3.19 5.71 5.35
N PHE A 33 -1.87 5.82 5.17
CA PHE A 33 -0.90 5.45 6.19
C PHE A 33 -1.17 6.21 7.50
N ASP A 34 -0.82 5.58 8.63
CA ASP A 34 -1.07 6.08 9.99
C ASP A 34 -2.55 6.22 10.38
N LYS A 35 -3.47 5.72 9.55
CA LYS A 35 -4.89 5.60 9.88
C LYS A 35 -5.34 4.15 9.79
N GLN A 36 -6.01 3.68 10.83
CA GLN A 36 -6.68 2.39 10.78
C GLN A 36 -7.82 2.46 9.76
N SER A 37 -7.91 1.42 8.93
CA SER A 37 -9.04 1.22 8.03
C SER A 37 -9.80 -0.03 8.47
N LYS A 38 -11.13 0.08 8.61
CA LYS A 38 -11.98 -1.08 8.85
C LYS A 38 -12.26 -1.72 7.49
N THR A 39 -11.86 -2.98 7.35
CA THR A 39 -12.14 -3.77 6.15
C THR A 39 -13.12 -4.89 6.48
N ALA A 40 -14.04 -5.17 5.57
CA ALA A 40 -14.85 -6.38 5.61
C ALA A 40 -14.11 -7.44 4.80
N VAL A 41 -13.74 -8.54 5.44
CA VAL A 41 -13.17 -9.69 4.73
C VAL A 41 -14.29 -10.53 4.14
N SER A 42 -14.20 -10.83 2.85
CA SER A 42 -14.96 -11.91 2.24
C SER A 42 -14.60 -13.20 2.96
N GLN A 43 -15.61 -14.04 3.20
CA GLN A 43 -15.55 -15.25 4.03
C GLN A 43 -14.20 -15.98 4.00
N ALA A 44 -13.82 -16.49 5.18
CA ALA A 44 -12.66 -17.36 5.30
C ALA A 44 -12.76 -18.52 4.29
N ASP A 45 -11.61 -19.00 3.80
CA ASP A 45 -11.59 -20.13 2.88
C ASP A 45 -12.10 -21.43 3.55
N GLU A 46 -12.09 -22.53 2.82
CA GLU A 46 -12.56 -23.83 3.33
C GLU A 46 -11.79 -24.31 4.58
N ASN A 47 -10.61 -23.74 4.85
CA ASN A 47 -9.77 -24.05 6.02
C ASN A 47 -9.95 -23.03 7.16
N GLY A 48 -10.72 -21.96 6.95
CA GLY A 48 -10.89 -20.87 7.91
C GLY A 48 -9.80 -19.80 7.82
N ASP A 49 -8.98 -19.80 6.77
CA ASP A 49 -7.96 -18.78 6.56
C ASP A 49 -8.57 -17.50 5.96
N ILE A 50 -8.08 -16.35 6.44
CA ILE A 50 -8.51 -15.03 5.99
C ILE A 50 -7.37 -14.40 5.19
N ALA A 51 -7.62 -14.13 3.91
CA ALA A 51 -6.69 -13.40 3.06
C ALA A 51 -7.03 -11.90 3.02
N PHE A 52 -6.00 -11.07 3.13
CA PHE A 52 -6.09 -9.63 2.90
C PHE A 52 -5.32 -9.30 1.63
N ASN A 53 -6.02 -8.89 0.57
CA ASN A 53 -5.34 -8.49 -0.67
C ASN A 53 -5.13 -6.98 -0.70
N PHE A 54 -3.93 -6.60 -1.14
CA PHE A 54 -3.51 -5.22 -1.28
C PHE A 54 -2.94 -5.00 -2.68
N ILE A 55 -3.15 -3.80 -3.21
CA ILE A 55 -2.53 -3.33 -4.45
C ILE A 55 -1.57 -2.23 -4.05
N ALA A 56 -0.35 -2.25 -4.59
CA ALA A 56 0.61 -1.17 -4.44
C ALA A 56 0.92 -0.59 -5.82
N ASP A 57 0.88 0.73 -5.94
CA ASP A 57 1.17 1.44 -7.19
C ASP A 57 2.09 2.65 -6.93
N LEU A 58 2.84 3.03 -7.96
CA LEU A 58 3.69 4.21 -7.91
C LEU A 58 2.89 5.46 -8.24
N LYS A 59 2.98 6.45 -7.35
CA LYS A 59 2.36 7.75 -7.53
C LYS A 59 3.42 8.83 -7.58
N SER A 60 3.35 9.68 -8.62
CA SER A 60 4.16 10.89 -8.65
C SER A 60 3.64 11.93 -7.66
N ASP A 61 4.57 12.57 -6.97
CA ASP A 61 4.31 13.78 -6.22
C ASP A 61 4.24 14.94 -7.20
N SER A 62 3.05 15.52 -7.40
CA SER A 62 2.84 16.60 -8.37
C SER A 62 3.60 17.90 -8.03
N SER A 63 4.17 17.99 -6.82
CA SER A 63 4.97 19.14 -6.40
C SER A 63 6.46 19.02 -6.73
N GLN A 64 6.91 17.88 -7.24
CA GLN A 64 8.32 17.59 -7.49
C GLN A 64 8.53 16.90 -8.84
N ASP A 65 9.63 17.24 -9.50
CA ASP A 65 10.05 16.51 -10.70
C ASP A 65 10.48 15.09 -10.34
N VAL A 66 10.13 14.13 -11.20
CA VAL A 66 10.55 12.73 -11.04
C VAL A 66 11.99 12.58 -11.49
N THR A 67 12.84 12.05 -10.61
CA THR A 67 14.23 11.69 -10.94
C THR A 67 14.45 10.20 -10.77
N ALA A 68 15.22 9.62 -11.69
CA ALA A 68 15.50 8.19 -11.70
C ALA A 68 16.32 7.77 -10.47
N GLY A 69 16.06 6.56 -10.01
CA GLY A 69 16.76 5.95 -8.88
C GLY A 69 16.07 4.67 -8.44
N ASN A 70 16.56 4.10 -7.35
CA ASN A 70 16.01 2.91 -6.73
C ASN A 70 14.69 3.22 -6.01
N ILE A 71 13.75 2.28 -6.07
CA ILE A 71 12.44 2.37 -5.44
C ILE A 71 12.36 1.26 -4.41
N ASN A 72 12.57 1.62 -3.15
CA ASN A 72 12.47 0.72 -2.01
C ASN A 72 11.66 1.39 -0.91
N ALA A 73 10.64 0.73 -0.37
CA ALA A 73 9.89 1.23 0.77
C ALA A 73 9.47 0.07 1.68
N THR A 74 9.18 0.38 2.93
CA THR A 74 8.72 -0.60 3.92
C THR A 74 7.51 -0.03 4.65
N ALA A 75 6.49 -0.85 4.83
CA ALA A 75 5.33 -0.54 5.64
C ALA A 75 5.07 -1.71 6.60
N ASN A 76 4.57 -1.39 7.79
CA ASN A 76 4.09 -2.38 8.74
C ASN A 76 2.58 -2.53 8.58
N ILE A 77 2.08 -3.75 8.79
CA ILE A 77 0.65 -4.05 8.79
C ILE A 77 0.29 -4.49 10.20
N ASP A 78 -0.53 -3.67 10.86
CA ASP A 78 -1.10 -3.98 12.17
C ASP A 78 -2.56 -4.45 11.99
N ILE A 79 -2.87 -5.66 12.46
CA ILE A 79 -4.21 -6.24 12.40
C ILE A 79 -4.79 -6.30 13.81
N VAL A 80 -5.93 -5.65 14.00
CA VAL A 80 -6.68 -5.65 15.26
C VAL A 80 -8.04 -6.30 15.02
N TYR A 81 -8.28 -7.43 15.67
CA TYR A 81 -9.58 -8.10 15.67
C TYR A 81 -10.52 -7.41 16.67
N GLU A 82 -11.80 -7.31 16.31
CA GLU A 82 -12.88 -6.88 17.23
C GLU A 82 -13.32 -8.02 18.16
#